data_AF-A0A958XXD8-F1
#
_entry.id   AF-A0A958XXD8-F1
#
_cell.length_a   1.000
_cell.length_b   1.000
_cell.length_c   1.000
_cell.angle_alpha   90.00
_cell.angle_beta   90.00
_cell.angle_gamma   90.00
#
_symmetry.space_group_name_H-M   'P 1'
#
loop_
_entity.id
_entity.type
_entity.pdbx_description
1 polymer ?
#
loop_
_entity_poly.entity_id
_entity_poly.type
_entity_poly.pdbx_seq_one_letter_code
_entity_poly.pdbx_strand_id
1 'polypeptide(L)'
;YVSGDWIVYSYQEQGFSWLKPHIRNGLFSYRAGWLIYTPVMGFALLGFITLARQYRQLFPATFLFTLLFIYIAFAWDIWWYGGSLGQRSMVQAYAVLALPLASFITWAGRRAWTAYSFAALCLFFAYANLWWTHQAHLGGLFASEQMNRPYFQRVFLRNHVPDEVQKLLDTDELFEGE
;
A
#
# COMPACT_ATOMS: atom_id res chain seq x y z
N TYR A 1 0.13 -39.37 7.54
CA TYR A 1 0.47 -38.19 8.35
C TYR A 1 1.63 -37.48 7.68
N VAL A 2 1.51 -36.19 7.35
CA VAL A 2 2.52 -35.48 6.53
C VAL A 2 3.60 -34.77 7.38
N SER A 3 3.33 -34.43 8.64
CA SER A 3 4.31 -33.79 9.53
C SER A 3 4.62 -34.54 10.83
N GLY A 4 3.76 -35.44 11.30
CA GLY A 4 3.96 -36.18 12.57
C GLY A 4 3.73 -35.36 13.85
N ASP A 5 3.77 -34.03 13.77
CA ASP A 5 3.60 -33.13 14.92
C ASP A 5 2.17 -32.58 15.07
N TRP A 6 1.74 -32.37 16.32
CA TRP A 6 0.45 -31.75 16.67
C TRP A 6 0.40 -30.25 16.35
N ILE A 7 1.54 -29.56 16.34
CA ILE A 7 1.68 -28.14 16.00
C ILE A 7 2.89 -28.02 15.08
N VAL A 8 2.67 -27.53 13.86
CA VAL A 8 3.73 -27.29 12.87
C VAL A 8 3.80 -25.81 12.58
N TYR A 9 4.95 -25.20 12.86
CA TYR A 9 5.22 -23.82 12.49
C TYR A 9 5.76 -23.75 11.05
N SER A 10 4.89 -23.37 10.11
CA SER A 10 5.24 -23.32 8.67
C SER A 10 6.22 -22.21 8.29
N TYR A 11 6.42 -21.22 9.16
CA TYR A 11 7.25 -20.04 8.91
C TYR A 11 8.69 -20.18 9.45
N GLN A 12 9.01 -21.32 10.06
CA GLN A 12 10.34 -21.70 10.57
C GLN A 12 11.03 -20.59 11.38
N GLU A 13 11.97 -19.85 10.80
CA GLU A 13 12.75 -18.82 11.50
C GLU A 13 12.16 -17.40 11.38
N GLN A 14 11.09 -17.22 10.61
CA GLN A 14 10.43 -15.92 10.47
C GLN A 14 9.60 -15.61 11.71
N GLY A 15 9.66 -14.36 12.18
CA GLY A 15 8.86 -13.91 13.31
C GLY A 15 8.58 -12.41 13.27
N PHE A 16 8.59 -11.80 14.46
CA PHE A 16 8.33 -10.37 14.63
C PHE A 16 9.59 -9.63 15.07
N SER A 17 10.04 -8.71 14.23
CA SER A 17 11.03 -7.67 14.51
C SER A 17 10.40 -6.49 15.27
N TRP A 18 10.03 -6.71 16.53
CA TRP A 18 9.39 -5.68 17.38
C TRP A 18 10.20 -4.39 17.55
N LEU A 19 11.53 -4.51 17.62
CA LEU A 19 12.44 -3.39 17.87
C LEU A 19 12.80 -2.58 16.61
N LYS A 20 12.61 -3.17 15.43
CA LYS A 20 12.92 -2.55 14.14
C LYS A 20 11.82 -2.85 13.12
N PRO A 21 10.58 -2.37 13.36
CA PRO A 21 9.48 -2.62 12.45
C PRO A 21 9.70 -1.89 11.12
N HIS A 22 9.34 -2.52 10.03
CA HIS A 22 9.54 -2.05 8.66
C HIS A 22 8.48 -1.01 8.24
N ILE A 23 8.08 -0.10 9.15
CA ILE A 23 6.93 0.81 8.94
C ILE A 23 7.11 1.68 7.70
N ARG A 24 8.27 2.32 7.53
CA ARG A 24 8.55 3.17 6.36
C ARG A 24 8.46 2.37 5.07
N ASN A 25 8.98 1.14 5.07
CA ASN A 25 8.96 0.28 3.89
C ASN A 25 7.53 -0.21 3.61
N GLY A 26 6.80 -0.65 4.62
CA GLY A 26 5.40 -1.07 4.52
C GLY A 26 4.47 0.02 4.03
N LEU A 27 4.75 1.29 4.33
CA LEU A 27 3.95 2.43 3.87
C LEU A 27 4.34 2.92 2.47
N PHE A 28 5.64 3.05 2.19
CA PHE A 28 6.13 3.83 1.04
C PHE A 28 7.09 3.09 0.09
N SER A 29 7.38 1.81 0.34
CA SER A 29 8.26 1.06 -0.58
C SER A 29 7.59 0.84 -1.93
N TYR A 30 8.39 0.88 -3.00
CA TYR A 30 7.93 0.49 -4.34
C TYR A 30 7.74 -1.03 -4.45
N ARG A 31 8.27 -1.83 -3.52
CA ARG A 31 8.11 -3.29 -3.52
C ARG A 31 6.68 -3.72 -3.20
N ALA A 32 6.14 -3.23 -2.08
CA ALA A 32 4.81 -3.61 -1.56
C ALA A 32 4.20 -2.49 -0.69
N GLY A 33 4.57 -1.23 -0.90
CA GLY A 33 4.16 -0.11 -0.06
C GLY A 33 2.67 0.16 -0.17
N TRP A 34 2.00 0.25 0.97
CA TRP A 34 0.57 0.44 1.05
C TRP A 34 0.08 1.71 0.35
N LEU A 35 0.72 2.86 0.60
CA LEU A 35 0.28 4.15 0.06
C LEU A 35 0.77 4.40 -1.37
N ILE A 36 1.76 3.63 -1.85
CA ILE A 36 2.22 3.69 -3.24
C ILE A 36 1.17 3.06 -4.16
N TYR A 37 0.67 1.88 -3.79
CA TYR A 37 -0.28 1.13 -4.60
C TYR A 37 -1.75 1.46 -4.30
N THR A 38 -2.05 1.98 -3.10
CA THR A 38 -3.39 2.44 -2.69
C THR A 38 -3.35 3.89 -2.17
N PRO A 39 -3.03 4.87 -3.02
CA PRO A 39 -2.86 6.27 -2.61
C PRO A 39 -4.15 6.91 -2.06
N VAL A 40 -5.33 6.39 -2.43
CA VAL A 40 -6.63 6.81 -1.85
C VAL A 40 -6.63 6.75 -0.32
N MET A 41 -5.93 5.77 0.27
CA MET A 41 -5.90 5.63 1.73
C MET A 41 -5.10 6.73 2.43
N GLY A 42 -4.32 7.52 1.70
CA GLY A 42 -3.76 8.77 2.21
C GLY A 42 -4.85 9.72 2.70
N PHE A 43 -6.01 9.76 2.04
CA PHE A 43 -7.15 10.57 2.49
C PHE A 43 -7.79 10.04 3.78
N ALA A 44 -7.78 8.73 3.99
CA ALA A 44 -8.23 8.15 5.26
C ALA A 44 -7.29 8.59 6.40
N LEU A 45 -5.98 8.62 6.17
CA LEU A 45 -5.02 9.12 7.17
C LEU A 45 -5.20 10.61 7.46
N LEU A 46 -5.40 11.45 6.42
CA LEU A 46 -5.72 12.86 6.60
C LEU A 46 -7.07 13.07 7.30
N GLY A 47 -8.01 12.16 7.10
CA GLY A 47 -9.32 12.14 7.73
C GLY A 47 -9.29 12.01 9.25
N PHE A 48 -8.19 11.54 9.85
CA PHE A 48 -8.04 11.60 11.31
C PHE A 48 -8.04 13.03 11.84
N ILE A 49 -7.56 14.01 11.07
CA ILE A 49 -7.58 15.43 11.46
C ILE A 49 -9.02 15.93 11.58
N THR A 50 -9.87 15.59 10.60
CA THR A 50 -11.28 15.99 10.60
C THR A 50 -12.09 15.20 11.61
N LEU A 51 -11.75 13.91 11.81
CA LEU A 51 -12.37 13.04 12.80
C LEU A 51 -12.08 13.55 14.23
N ALA A 52 -10.84 13.94 14.53
CA ALA A 52 -10.47 14.53 15.82
C ALA A 52 -11.19 15.85 16.12
N ARG A 53 -11.63 16.59 15.09
CA ARG A 53 -12.35 17.86 15.25
C ARG A 53 -13.86 17.66 15.36
N GLN A 54 -14.44 16.78 14.54
CA GLN A 54 -15.89 16.62 14.40
C GLN A 54 -16.45 15.47 15.25
N TYR A 55 -15.68 14.40 15.44
CA TYR A 55 -16.12 13.15 16.07
C TYR A 55 -15.10 12.65 17.11
N ARG A 56 -14.83 13.50 18.13
CA ARG A 56 -13.83 13.24 19.18
C ARG A 56 -14.00 11.92 19.93
N GLN A 57 -15.22 11.38 19.99
CA GLN A 57 -15.49 10.11 20.65
C GLN A 57 -14.97 8.91 19.86
N LEU A 58 -14.99 8.97 18.52
CA LEU A 58 -14.53 7.89 17.64
C LEU A 58 -13.02 7.93 17.41
N PHE A 59 -12.40 9.11 17.54
CA PHE A 59 -10.99 9.31 17.24
C PHE A 59 -10.05 8.39 18.05
N PRO A 60 -10.11 8.31 19.39
CA PRO A 60 -9.13 7.53 20.16
C PRO A 60 -9.14 6.05 19.79
N ALA A 61 -10.33 5.44 19.69
CA ALA A 61 -10.47 4.02 19.37
C ALA A 61 -9.97 3.70 17.95
N THR A 62 -10.41 4.49 16.96
CA THR A 62 -10.02 4.29 15.55
C THR A 62 -8.55 4.57 15.30
N PHE A 63 -8.00 5.62 15.92
CA PHE A 63 -6.60 6.00 15.79
C PHE A 63 -5.68 4.98 16.47
N LEU A 64 -6.00 4.58 17.71
CA LEU A 64 -5.22 3.59 18.44
C LEU A 64 -5.25 2.23 17.72
N PHE A 65 -6.42 1.79 17.27
CA PHE A 65 -6.54 0.57 16.47
C PHE A 65 -5.64 0.64 15.23
N THR A 66 -5.72 1.74 14.46
CA THR A 66 -4.95 1.88 13.22
C THR A 66 -3.44 1.89 13.51
N LEU A 67 -3.00 2.59 14.55
CA LEU A 67 -1.59 2.67 14.92
C LEU A 67 -1.05 1.30 15.34
N LEU A 68 -1.78 0.60 16.22
CA LEU A 68 -1.40 -0.75 16.66
C LEU A 68 -1.42 -1.74 15.50
N PHE A 69 -2.42 -1.66 14.62
CA PHE A 69 -2.53 -2.52 13.45
C PHE A 69 -1.34 -2.33 12.50
N ILE A 70 -1.00 -1.08 12.17
CA ILE A 70 0.16 -0.74 11.33
C ILE A 70 1.46 -1.24 11.97
N TYR A 71 1.60 -1.05 13.29
CA TYR A 71 2.79 -1.50 14.02
C TYR A 71 2.94 -3.02 13.96
N ILE A 72 1.88 -3.76 14.31
CA ILE A 72 1.91 -5.23 14.32
C ILE A 72 2.11 -5.77 12.90
N ALA A 73 1.42 -5.20 11.90
CA ALA A 73 1.55 -5.62 10.52
C ALA A 73 2.98 -5.41 9.99
N PHE A 74 3.61 -4.28 10.29
CA PHE A 74 4.96 -4.01 9.80
C PHE A 74 6.08 -4.45 10.73
N ALA A 75 5.76 -4.98 11.92
CA ALA A 75 6.70 -5.66 12.79
C ALA A 75 7.04 -7.08 12.29
N TRP A 76 6.22 -7.67 11.41
CA TRP A 76 6.53 -8.96 10.80
C TRP A 76 7.78 -8.90 9.91
N ASP A 77 8.64 -9.91 9.98
CA ASP A 77 9.91 -9.95 9.24
C ASP A 77 9.70 -9.88 7.72
N ILE A 78 8.70 -10.61 7.20
CA ILE A 78 8.26 -10.54 5.81
C ILE A 78 7.20 -9.45 5.65
N TRP A 79 7.58 -8.20 5.90
CA TRP A 79 6.65 -7.07 5.87
C TRP A 79 5.98 -6.84 4.51
N TRP A 80 6.54 -7.39 3.41
CA TRP A 80 5.92 -7.30 2.07
C TRP A 80 4.80 -8.34 1.87
N TYR A 81 4.62 -9.27 2.82
CA TYR A 81 3.55 -10.27 2.83
C TYR A 81 3.44 -11.09 1.53
N GLY A 82 4.59 -11.33 0.88
CA GLY A 82 4.74 -12.08 -0.36
C GLY A 82 4.26 -11.33 -1.61
N GLY A 83 4.09 -12.05 -2.70
CA GLY A 83 3.68 -11.48 -3.98
C GLY A 83 2.24 -10.99 -4.01
N SER A 84 2.02 -9.71 -3.68
CA SER A 84 0.71 -9.06 -3.78
C SER A 84 0.80 -7.65 -4.35
N LEU A 85 -0.27 -7.21 -5.02
CA LEU A 85 -0.37 -5.83 -5.48
C LEU A 85 -0.72 -4.92 -4.30
N GLY A 86 0.27 -4.17 -3.82
CA GLY A 86 0.15 -3.36 -2.62
C GLY A 86 0.29 -4.19 -1.34
N GLN A 87 -0.41 -3.76 -0.28
CA GLN A 87 -0.23 -4.35 1.04
C GLN A 87 -1.48 -5.10 1.51
N ARG A 88 -1.47 -6.43 1.34
CA ARG A 88 -2.62 -7.30 1.66
C ARG A 88 -3.03 -7.29 3.13
N SER A 89 -2.07 -7.11 4.04
CA SER A 89 -2.33 -7.10 5.49
C SER A 89 -3.23 -5.93 5.89
N MET A 90 -3.18 -4.81 5.15
CA MET A 90 -3.95 -3.61 5.47
C MET A 90 -5.44 -3.71 5.17
N VAL A 91 -5.89 -4.70 4.36
CA VAL A 91 -7.29 -4.83 3.94
C VAL A 91 -8.25 -4.93 5.12
N GLN A 92 -7.86 -5.61 6.20
CA GLN A 92 -8.70 -5.74 7.41
C GLN A 92 -8.88 -4.40 8.13
N ALA A 93 -7.85 -3.53 8.10
CA ALA A 93 -7.93 -2.21 8.70
C ALA A 93 -8.84 -1.24 7.92
N TYR A 94 -9.21 -1.57 6.68
CA TYR A 94 -10.01 -0.69 5.83
C TYR A 94 -11.41 -0.44 6.38
N ALA A 95 -12.00 -1.42 7.06
CA ALA A 95 -13.29 -1.24 7.73
C ALA A 95 -13.24 -0.13 8.80
N VAL A 96 -12.15 -0.06 9.57
CA VAL A 96 -11.97 0.98 10.59
C VAL A 96 -11.55 2.31 9.96
N LEU A 97 -10.67 2.28 8.95
CA LEU A 97 -10.22 3.45 8.19
C LEU A 97 -11.33 4.10 7.35
N ALA A 98 -12.43 3.40 7.09
CA ALA A 98 -13.61 3.98 6.45
C ALA A 98 -14.21 5.13 7.28
N LEU A 99 -14.09 5.10 8.61
CA LEU A 99 -14.60 6.16 9.50
C LEU A 99 -13.85 7.51 9.34
N PRO A 100 -12.51 7.57 9.47
CA PRO A 100 -11.79 8.81 9.20
C PRO A 100 -11.92 9.22 7.72
N LEU A 101 -11.97 8.27 6.78
CA LEU A 101 -12.23 8.58 5.36
C LEU A 101 -13.58 9.26 5.16
N ALA A 102 -14.66 8.74 5.76
CA ALA A 102 -15.97 9.35 5.69
C ALA A 102 -15.97 10.77 6.28
N SER A 103 -15.28 10.97 7.40
CA SER A 103 -15.09 12.30 7.98
C SER A 103 -14.37 13.26 7.02
N PHE A 104 -13.35 12.77 6.30
CA PHE A 104 -12.64 13.55 5.30
C PHE A 104 -13.54 13.92 4.13
N ILE A 105 -14.32 12.98 3.62
CA ILE A 105 -15.28 13.21 2.51
C ILE A 105 -16.30 14.28 2.91
N THR A 106 -16.87 14.18 4.10
CA THR A 106 -17.82 15.19 4.62
C THR A 106 -17.18 16.57 4.74
N TRP A 107 -15.90 16.65 5.10
CA TRP A 107 -15.18 17.92 5.13
C TRP A 107 -14.88 18.46 3.72
N ALA A 108 -14.42 17.60 2.80
CA ALA A 108 -14.13 17.97 1.41
C ALA A 108 -15.40 18.38 0.65
N GLY A 109 -16.56 17.82 1.01
CA GLY A 109 -17.86 18.17 0.45
C GLY A 109 -18.39 19.56 0.83
N ARG A 110 -17.77 20.25 1.80
CA ARG A 110 -18.25 21.58 2.26
C ARG A 110 -18.10 22.69 1.23
N ARG A 111 -17.16 22.56 0.29
CA ARG A 111 -16.97 23.52 -0.81
C ARG A 111 -16.96 22.76 -2.13
N ALA A 112 -17.65 23.29 -3.14
CA ALA A 112 -17.77 22.63 -4.44
C ALA A 112 -16.40 22.35 -5.08
N TRP A 113 -15.47 23.32 -5.03
CA TRP A 113 -14.12 23.13 -5.59
C TRP A 113 -13.32 22.04 -4.87
N THR A 114 -13.40 21.92 -3.54
CA THR A 114 -12.71 20.84 -2.81
C THR A 114 -13.34 19.49 -3.10
N ALA A 115 -14.65 19.43 -3.28
CA ALA A 115 -15.36 18.21 -3.64
C ALA A 115 -14.98 17.74 -5.04
N TYR A 116 -14.94 18.63 -6.03
CA TYR A 116 -14.52 18.30 -7.40
C TYR A 116 -13.04 17.87 -7.47
N SER A 117 -12.14 18.60 -6.79
CA SER A 117 -10.73 18.22 -6.71
C SER A 117 -10.54 16.85 -6.06
N PHE A 118 -11.27 16.56 -4.97
CA PHE A 118 -11.22 15.26 -4.31
C PHE A 118 -11.77 14.15 -5.22
N ALA A 119 -12.92 14.37 -5.87
CA ALA A 119 -13.50 13.40 -6.80
C ALA A 119 -12.56 13.10 -7.99
N ALA A 120 -11.94 14.13 -8.57
CA ALA A 120 -10.96 13.98 -9.64
C ALA A 120 -9.73 13.17 -9.19
N LEU A 121 -9.20 13.42 -7.99
CA LEU A 121 -8.10 12.65 -7.43
C LEU A 121 -8.49 11.19 -7.15
N CYS A 122 -9.68 10.95 -6.61
CA CYS A 122 -10.19 9.59 -6.40
C CYS A 122 -10.35 8.83 -7.71
N LEU A 123 -10.86 9.47 -8.76
CA LEU A 123 -10.96 8.86 -10.09
C LEU A 123 -9.58 8.54 -10.67
N PHE A 124 -8.63 9.46 -10.55
CA PHE A 124 -7.25 9.23 -10.99
C PHE A 124 -6.59 8.06 -10.22
N PHE A 125 -6.75 8.01 -8.91
CA PHE A 125 -6.20 6.92 -8.08
C PHE A 125 -6.89 5.58 -8.34
N ALA A 126 -8.20 5.57 -8.57
CA ALA A 126 -8.93 4.37 -8.99
C ALA A 126 -8.43 3.88 -10.35
N TYR A 127 -8.24 4.79 -11.30
CA TYR A 127 -7.64 4.46 -12.60
C TYR A 127 -6.23 3.89 -12.45
N ALA A 128 -5.35 4.52 -11.65
CA ALA A 128 -4.00 4.04 -11.42
C ALA A 128 -3.99 2.64 -10.77
N ASN A 129 -4.90 2.36 -9.84
CA ASN A 129 -5.03 1.05 -9.21
C ASN A 129 -5.56 -0.02 -10.18
N LEU A 130 -6.54 0.32 -11.03
CA LEU A 130 -7.03 -0.57 -12.10
C LEU A 130 -5.95 -0.84 -13.14
N TRP A 131 -5.17 0.18 -13.50
CA TRP A 131 -4.04 0.05 -14.41
C TRP A 131 -2.99 -0.91 -13.84
N TRP A 132 -2.63 -0.77 -12.56
CA TRP A 132 -1.74 -1.73 -11.90
C TRP A 132 -2.31 -3.15 -11.87
N THR A 133 -3.60 -3.29 -11.59
CA THR A 133 -4.30 -4.59 -11.64
C THR A 133 -4.22 -5.21 -13.03
N HIS A 134 -4.44 -4.43 -14.09
CA HIS A 134 -4.27 -4.88 -15.46
C HIS A 134 -2.82 -5.31 -15.75
N GLN A 135 -1.82 -4.54 -15.31
CA GLN A 135 -0.41 -4.90 -15.49
C GLN A 135 0.00 -6.15 -14.70
N ALA A 136 -0.62 -6.40 -13.56
CA ALA A 136 -0.39 -7.60 -12.75
C ALA A 136 -0.98 -8.88 -13.36
N HIS A 137 -2.04 -8.78 -14.18
CA HIS A 137 -2.73 -9.95 -14.74
C HIS A 137 -2.47 -10.18 -16.24
N LEU A 138 -2.54 -9.13 -17.06
CA LEU A 138 -2.49 -9.23 -18.51
C LEU A 138 -1.31 -8.48 -19.12
N GLY A 139 -0.92 -7.35 -18.54
CA GLY A 139 0.12 -6.48 -19.12
C GLY A 139 1.56 -6.94 -18.83
N GLY A 140 1.79 -7.76 -17.81
CA GLY A 140 3.10 -8.36 -17.52
C GLY A 140 4.15 -7.40 -16.96
N LEU A 141 3.85 -6.10 -16.81
CA LEU A 141 4.83 -5.12 -16.35
C LEU A 141 4.98 -5.07 -14.82
N PHE A 142 4.07 -5.67 -14.07
CA PHE A 142 4.16 -5.71 -12.61
C PHE A 142 4.89 -6.97 -12.15
N ALA A 143 6.13 -6.81 -11.69
CA ALA A 143 6.95 -7.89 -11.17
C ALA A 143 6.76 -8.04 -9.65
N SER A 144 5.91 -8.98 -9.24
CA SER A 144 5.62 -9.19 -7.82
C SER A 144 6.89 -9.42 -7.00
N GLU A 145 7.01 -8.74 -5.86
CA GLU A 145 8.18 -8.75 -4.96
C GLU A 145 9.48 -8.13 -5.48
N GLN A 146 9.66 -7.92 -6.78
CA GLN A 146 10.91 -7.39 -7.35
C GLN A 146 10.83 -5.90 -7.70
N MET A 147 9.63 -5.31 -7.59
CA MET A 147 9.43 -3.88 -7.86
C MET A 147 10.39 -3.02 -7.03
N ASN A 148 11.14 -2.17 -7.72
CA ASN A 148 12.00 -1.16 -7.12
C ASN A 148 11.67 0.23 -7.69
N ARG A 149 12.31 1.26 -7.13
CA ARG A 149 12.07 2.65 -7.52
C ARG A 149 12.39 2.93 -8.99
N PRO A 150 13.57 2.59 -9.55
CA PRO A 150 13.90 2.93 -10.93
C PRO A 150 12.96 2.24 -11.93
N TYR A 151 12.67 0.95 -11.73
CA TYR A 151 11.74 0.21 -12.58
C TYR A 151 10.32 0.80 -12.52
N PHE A 152 9.81 1.05 -11.30
CA PHE A 152 8.49 1.63 -11.10
C PHE A 152 8.31 2.95 -11.86
N GLN A 153 9.29 3.86 -11.78
CA GLN A 153 9.23 5.16 -12.45
C GLN A 153 9.24 5.03 -13.98
N ARG A 154 9.95 4.02 -14.52
CA ARG A 154 10.05 3.79 -15.96
C ARG A 154 8.79 3.14 -16.54
N VAL A 155 8.06 2.37 -15.74
CA VAL A 155 6.88 1.60 -16.13
C VAL A 155 5.57 2.34 -15.88
N PHE A 156 5.52 3.21 -14.87
CA PHE A 156 4.29 3.87 -14.44
C PHE A 156 3.51 4.52 -15.60
N LEU A 157 2.25 4.11 -15.76
CA LEU A 157 1.32 4.56 -16.82
C LEU A 157 1.77 4.28 -18.27
N ARG A 158 2.71 3.34 -18.49
CA ARG A 158 3.14 2.91 -19.83
C ARG A 158 2.61 1.53 -20.17
N ASN A 159 2.00 1.38 -21.35
CA ASN A 159 1.41 0.09 -21.73
C ASN A 159 2.43 -0.93 -22.26
N HIS A 160 3.60 -0.48 -22.70
CA HIS A 160 4.71 -1.32 -23.13
C HIS A 160 6.02 -0.59 -22.78
N VAL A 161 6.98 -1.32 -22.22
CA VAL A 161 8.38 -0.89 -22.09
C VAL A 161 9.29 -1.88 -22.81
N PRO A 162 10.44 -1.44 -23.36
CA PRO A 162 11.44 -2.35 -23.93
C PRO A 162 11.92 -3.37 -22.89
N ASP A 163 12.29 -4.57 -23.33
CA ASP A 163 12.75 -5.65 -22.45
C ASP A 163 13.97 -5.27 -21.61
N GLU A 164 14.79 -4.34 -22.11
CA GLU A 164 15.92 -3.78 -21.37
C GLU A 164 15.51 -3.11 -20.05
N VAL A 165 14.29 -2.58 -19.97
CA VAL A 165 13.77 -1.98 -18.73
C VAL A 165 13.59 -3.05 -17.65
N GLN A 166 13.35 -4.32 -17.99
CA GLN A 166 13.28 -5.39 -17.00
C GLN A 166 14.60 -5.62 -16.27
N LYS A 167 15.74 -5.27 -16.89
CA LYS A 167 17.06 -5.33 -16.24
C LYS A 167 17.13 -4.41 -15.01
N LEU A 168 16.31 -3.35 -14.97
CA LEU A 168 16.22 -2.49 -13.80
C LEU A 168 15.68 -3.20 -12.57
N LEU A 169 15.05 -4.39 -12.68
CA LEU A 169 14.62 -5.17 -11.52
C LEU A 169 15.83 -5.70 -10.72
N ASP A 170 16.94 -5.99 -11.41
CA ASP A 170 18.15 -6.57 -10.83
C ASP A 170 19.29 -5.53 -10.63
N THR A 171 19.20 -4.34 -11.25
CA THR A 171 20.26 -3.32 -11.22
C THR A 171 19.68 -1.90 -11.18
N ASP A 172 20.33 -0.98 -10.47
CA ASP A 172 19.85 0.41 -10.32
C ASP A 172 20.18 1.31 -11.54
N GLU A 173 21.03 0.83 -12.44
CA GLU A 173 21.52 1.53 -13.64
C GLU A 173 21.11 0.81 -14.92
N LEU A 174 20.68 1.58 -15.92
CA LEU A 174 20.41 1.11 -17.27
C LEU A 174 21.61 1.50 -18.14
N PHE A 175 22.39 0.51 -18.57
CA PHE A 175 23.46 0.75 -19.53
C PHE A 175 22.84 0.84 -20.94
N GLU A 176 22.45 2.04 -21.33
CA GLU A 176 22.10 2.39 -22.71
C GLU A 176 23.45 2.49 -23.44
N GLY A 177 23.92 1.40 -24.05
CA GLY A 177 25.26 1.33 -24.64
C GLY A 177 25.52 2.50 -25.60
N GLU A 178 26.53 3.32 -25.27
CA GLU A 178 27.25 4.15 -26.23
C GLU A 178 28.36 3.33 -26.91
#